data_AF-A0A815BS70-F1
#
_entry.id   AF-A0A815BS70-F1
#
_cell.length_a   1.000
_cell.length_b   1.000
_cell.length_c   1.000
_cell.angle_alpha   90.00
_cell.angle_beta   90.00
_cell.angle_gamma   90.00
#
_symmetry.space_group_name_H-M   'P 1'
#
loop_
_entity.id
_entity.type
_entity.pdbx_description
1 polymer ?
#
loop_
_entity_poly.entity_id
_entity_poly.type
_entity_poly.pdbx_seq_one_letter_code
_entity_poly.pdbx_strand_id
1 'polypeptide(L)'
;MNLLYSIRNELKSPSKGPLEDWLRFHGRGTLEQFKKLESSSGFDRKLVFAGAQHSEDDFEAYIDPRNEFKPSDKFSQINTLEQLKNFLTYPFLKERLNRNELEVHALWTDIYKGEVYMFSFQEKTFVKIDESTYKTLALQCV
;
A
#
# COMPACT_ATOMS: atom_id res chain seq x y z
N MET A 1 0.28 6.30 -10.50
CA MET A 1 -1.01 5.96 -9.85
C MET A 1 -2.21 6.74 -10.41
N ASN A 2 -2.04 7.97 -10.89
CA ASN A 2 -3.16 8.83 -11.32
C ASN A 2 -4.04 8.22 -12.44
N LEU A 3 -3.43 7.51 -13.41
CA LEU A 3 -4.19 6.89 -14.49
C LEU A 3 -5.11 5.75 -14.00
N LEU A 4 -4.59 4.84 -13.17
CA LEU A 4 -5.42 3.77 -12.59
C LEU A 4 -6.56 4.35 -11.74
N TYR A 5 -6.27 5.42 -10.98
CA TYR A 5 -7.29 6.13 -10.20
C TYR A 5 -8.35 6.78 -11.09
N SER A 6 -7.98 7.39 -12.22
CA SER A 6 -8.95 8.05 -13.11
C SER A 6 -9.87 7.05 -13.79
N ILE A 7 -9.38 5.88 -14.18
CA ILE A 7 -10.17 4.85 -14.87
C ILE A 7 -10.92 3.90 -13.93
N ARG A 8 -10.84 4.10 -12.60
CA ARG A 8 -11.36 3.16 -11.59
C ARG A 8 -12.86 2.86 -11.70
N ASN A 9 -13.64 3.81 -12.25
CA ASN A 9 -15.09 3.67 -12.46
C ASN A 9 -15.45 3.18 -13.87
N GLU A 10 -14.48 3.13 -14.78
CA GLU A 10 -14.66 2.81 -16.20
C GLU A 10 -14.06 1.45 -16.57
N LEU A 11 -13.88 0.56 -15.60
CA LEU A 11 -13.21 -0.74 -15.81
C LEU A 11 -13.94 -1.65 -16.81
N LYS A 12 -15.23 -1.39 -17.07
CA LYS A 12 -16.06 -2.13 -18.05
C LYS A 12 -15.99 -1.53 -19.46
N SER A 13 -15.53 -0.29 -19.61
CA SER A 13 -15.39 0.36 -20.90
C SER A 13 -14.23 -0.24 -21.68
N PRO A 14 -14.22 -0.23 -23.03
CA PRO A 14 -13.06 -0.62 -23.81
C PRO A 14 -11.81 0.16 -23.36
N SER A 15 -10.65 -0.50 -23.32
CA SER A 15 -9.40 0.21 -23.03
C SER A 15 -9.03 1.11 -24.20
N LYS A 16 -8.34 2.21 -23.91
CA LYS A 16 -7.81 3.12 -24.94
C LYS A 16 -6.43 2.69 -25.43
N GLY A 17 -5.86 1.61 -24.87
CA GLY A 17 -4.55 1.11 -25.26
C GLY A 17 -3.96 0.10 -24.27
N PRO A 18 -2.79 -0.48 -24.60
CA PRO A 18 -2.19 -1.59 -23.85
C PRO A 18 -1.80 -1.23 -22.41
N LEU A 19 -1.46 0.03 -22.14
CA LEU A 19 -1.15 0.50 -20.78
C LEU A 19 -2.39 0.45 -19.88
N GLU A 20 -3.56 0.85 -20.38
CA GLU A 20 -4.80 0.76 -19.60
C GLU A 20 -5.17 -0.69 -19.34
N ASP A 21 -5.01 -1.58 -20.33
CA ASP A 21 -5.23 -3.02 -20.14
C ASP A 21 -4.30 -3.62 -19.07
N TRP A 22 -3.02 -3.29 -19.15
CA TRP A 22 -2.03 -3.72 -18.17
C TRP A 22 -2.40 -3.23 -16.76
N LEU A 23 -2.76 -1.95 -16.63
CA LEU A 23 -3.18 -1.36 -15.36
C LEU A 23 -4.46 -2.00 -14.82
N ARG A 24 -5.43 -2.31 -15.67
CA ARG A 24 -6.68 -2.98 -15.28
C ARG A 24 -6.46 -4.42 -14.85
N PHE A 25 -5.45 -5.09 -15.38
CA PHE A 25 -5.10 -6.45 -14.99
C PHE A 25 -4.33 -6.47 -13.67
N HIS A 26 -3.25 -5.68 -13.57
CA HIS A 26 -2.34 -5.70 -12.42
C HIS A 26 -2.78 -4.80 -11.26
N GLY A 27 -3.61 -3.79 -11.51
CA GLY A 27 -4.13 -2.87 -10.50
C GLY A 27 -5.39 -3.33 -9.76
N ARG A 28 -5.90 -4.54 -10.06
CA ARG A 28 -7.15 -5.06 -9.46
C ARG A 28 -7.10 -5.09 -7.95
N GLY A 29 -6.00 -5.58 -7.37
CA GLY A 29 -5.85 -5.65 -5.91
C GLY A 29 -6.02 -4.28 -5.26
N THR A 30 -5.33 -3.26 -5.78
CA THR A 30 -5.45 -1.88 -5.32
C THR A 30 -6.87 -1.34 -5.45
N LEU A 31 -7.52 -1.59 -6.59
CA LEU A 31 -8.89 -1.14 -6.83
C LEU A 31 -9.88 -1.75 -5.84
N GLU A 32 -9.77 -3.05 -5.58
CA GLU A 32 -10.66 -3.74 -4.63
C GLU A 32 -10.45 -3.26 -3.20
N GLN A 33 -9.20 -3.09 -2.76
CA GLN A 33 -8.91 -2.52 -1.43
C GLN A 33 -9.41 -1.08 -1.31
N PHE A 34 -9.26 -0.27 -2.35
CA PHE A 34 -9.75 1.11 -2.33
C PHE A 34 -11.27 1.18 -2.28
N LYS A 35 -12.00 0.34 -3.04
CA LYS A 35 -13.46 0.28 -2.95
C LYS A 35 -13.94 -0.09 -1.56
N LYS A 36 -13.26 -1.03 -0.87
CA LYS A 36 -13.58 -1.38 0.52
C LYS A 36 -13.45 -0.18 1.44
N LEU A 37 -12.41 0.64 1.24
CA LEU A 37 -12.16 1.86 2.00
C LEU A 37 -13.18 2.96 1.65
N GLU A 38 -13.45 3.21 0.37
CA GLU A 38 -14.40 4.23 -0.11
C GLU A 38 -15.84 3.93 0.32
N SER A 39 -16.17 2.65 0.52
CA SER A 39 -17.48 2.23 1.03
C SER A 39 -17.67 2.48 2.54
N SER A 40 -16.60 2.82 3.27
CA SER A 40 -16.68 3.17 4.69
C SER A 40 -16.88 4.66 4.90
N SER A 41 -17.70 5.02 5.88
CA SER A 41 -17.95 6.42 6.22
C SER A 41 -16.65 7.08 6.72
N GLY A 42 -16.04 7.93 5.90
CA GLY A 42 -14.87 8.71 6.30
C GLY A 42 -13.50 8.02 6.15
N PHE A 43 -13.40 6.93 5.36
CA PHE A 43 -12.14 6.18 5.15
C PHE A 43 -11.53 5.58 6.44
N ASP A 44 -12.36 5.28 7.44
CA ASP A 44 -11.94 4.77 8.75
C ASP A 44 -11.71 3.24 8.77
N ARG A 45 -12.07 2.56 7.69
CA ARG A 45 -12.01 1.10 7.63
C ARG A 45 -10.58 0.57 7.60
N LYS A 46 -10.31 -0.34 8.54
CA LYS A 46 -9.13 -1.20 8.53
C LYS A 46 -9.10 -2.08 7.28
N LEU A 47 -8.01 -2.01 6.53
CA LEU A 47 -7.75 -2.89 5.39
C LEU A 47 -6.86 -4.06 5.81
N VAL A 48 -7.12 -5.23 5.23
CA VAL A 48 -6.32 -6.44 5.45
C VAL A 48 -5.69 -6.82 4.12
N PHE A 49 -4.37 -6.95 4.13
CA PHE A 49 -3.57 -7.35 2.98
C PHE A 49 -3.12 -8.79 3.23
N ALA A 50 -3.98 -9.73 2.83
CA ALA A 50 -3.72 -11.13 3.04
C ALA A 50 -2.82 -11.70 1.93
N GLY A 51 -1.73 -12.37 2.33
CA GLY A 51 -0.85 -13.11 1.43
C GLY A 51 -1.52 -14.39 0.93
N ALA A 52 -1.23 -14.80 -0.31
CA ALA A 52 -1.80 -16.03 -0.87
C ALA A 52 -1.15 -17.31 -0.32
N GLN A 53 -0.04 -17.22 0.43
CA GLN A 53 0.80 -18.37 0.76
C GLN A 53 0.93 -18.68 2.25
N HIS A 54 0.99 -17.70 3.16
CA HIS A 54 1.00 -17.91 4.62
C HIS A 54 0.13 -16.87 5.32
N SER A 55 -0.65 -17.28 6.32
CA SER A 55 -1.46 -16.35 7.13
C SER A 55 -0.61 -15.43 8.02
N GLU A 56 0.66 -15.76 8.20
CA GLU A 56 1.62 -14.95 8.96
C GLU A 56 2.13 -13.74 8.15
N ASP A 57 1.95 -13.75 6.83
CA ASP A 57 2.27 -12.63 5.94
C ASP A 57 1.15 -11.58 5.89
N ASP A 58 0.01 -11.86 6.53
CA ASP A 58 -1.14 -10.98 6.53
C ASP A 58 -0.87 -9.78 7.44
N PHE A 59 -1.04 -8.58 6.88
CA PHE A 59 -0.92 -7.36 7.67
C PHE A 59 -2.15 -6.46 7.53
N GLU A 60 -2.39 -5.71 8.59
CA GLU A 60 -3.48 -4.77 8.69
C GLU A 60 -2.96 -3.36 8.47
N ALA A 61 -3.74 -2.52 7.79
CA ALA A 61 -3.40 -1.11 7.63
C ALA A 61 -4.62 -0.19 7.79
N TYR A 62 -4.40 0.92 8.47
CA TYR A 62 -5.25 2.11 8.46
C TYR A 62 -4.66 3.12 7.47
N ILE A 63 -5.44 3.45 6.44
CA ILE A 63 -5.03 4.38 5.38
C ILE A 63 -5.48 5.77 5.79
N ASP A 64 -4.51 6.66 6.07
CA ASP A 64 -4.78 8.04 6.45
C ASP A 64 -5.87 8.20 7.53
N PRO A 65 -5.64 7.69 8.76
CA PRO A 65 -6.64 7.70 9.83
C PRO A 65 -7.07 9.12 10.25
N ARG A 66 -6.26 10.14 9.93
CA ARG A 66 -6.56 11.55 10.18
C ARG A 66 -7.27 12.25 9.02
N ASN A 67 -7.47 11.54 7.91
CA ASN A 67 -8.14 12.04 6.71
C ASN A 67 -7.49 13.32 6.14
N GLU A 68 -6.15 13.41 6.20
CA GLU A 68 -5.35 14.56 5.77
C GLU A 68 -5.08 14.58 4.25
N PHE A 69 -5.21 13.43 3.58
CA PHE A 69 -4.84 13.24 2.19
C PHE A 69 -6.06 13.15 1.26
N LYS A 70 -5.84 13.55 -0.01
CA LYS A 70 -6.87 13.42 -1.04
C LYS A 70 -7.10 11.94 -1.37
N PRO A 71 -8.28 11.57 -1.91
CA PRO A 71 -8.57 10.19 -2.26
C PRO A 71 -7.55 9.55 -3.23
N SER A 72 -6.96 10.31 -4.16
CA SER A 72 -5.89 9.83 -5.05
C SER A 72 -4.62 9.45 -4.31
N ASP A 73 -4.29 10.18 -3.24
CA ASP A 73 -3.09 9.97 -2.45
C ASP A 73 -3.27 8.74 -1.55
N LYS A 74 -4.45 8.61 -0.92
CA LYS A 74 -4.87 7.37 -0.22
C LYS A 74 -4.82 6.15 -1.15
N PHE A 75 -5.29 6.30 -2.39
CA PHE A 75 -5.21 5.25 -3.41
C PHE A 75 -3.76 4.85 -3.70
N SER A 76 -2.85 5.83 -3.75
CA SER A 76 -1.43 5.55 -3.95
C SER A 76 -0.76 4.86 -2.74
N GLN A 77 -1.15 5.19 -1.50
CA GLN A 77 -0.73 4.47 -0.29
C GLN A 77 -1.15 3.00 -0.33
N ILE A 78 -2.41 2.74 -0.71
CA ILE A 78 -2.92 1.36 -0.87
C ILE A 78 -2.13 0.61 -1.94
N ASN A 79 -1.78 1.27 -3.05
CA ASN A 79 -0.95 0.63 -4.07
C ASN A 79 0.41 0.23 -3.52
N THR A 80 1.06 1.08 -2.72
CA THR A 80 2.34 0.73 -2.08
C THR A 80 2.22 -0.55 -1.24
N LEU A 81 1.16 -0.68 -0.44
CA LEU A 81 0.93 -1.87 0.39
C LEU A 81 0.56 -3.11 -0.44
N GLU A 82 -0.21 -2.94 -1.53
CA GLU A 82 -0.46 -4.05 -2.47
C GLU A 82 0.82 -4.52 -3.15
N GLN A 83 1.75 -3.63 -3.50
CA GLN A 83 3.04 -4.01 -4.05
C GLN A 83 3.94 -4.68 -3.00
N LEU A 84 3.93 -4.20 -1.75
CA LEU A 84 4.61 -4.85 -0.64
C LEU A 84 4.11 -6.30 -0.50
N LYS A 85 2.80 -6.50 -0.43
CA LYS A 85 2.19 -7.83 -0.40
C LYS A 85 2.65 -8.70 -1.57
N ASN A 86 2.57 -8.19 -2.80
CA ASN A 86 2.99 -8.93 -3.99
C ASN A 86 4.49 -9.32 -3.91
N PHE A 87 5.33 -8.40 -3.44
CA PHE A 87 6.75 -8.64 -3.26
C PHE A 87 7.01 -9.77 -2.27
N LEU A 88 6.33 -9.76 -1.12
CA LEU A 88 6.48 -10.81 -0.10
C LEU A 88 6.07 -12.21 -0.59
N THR A 89 5.23 -12.32 -1.63
CA THR A 89 4.84 -13.63 -2.20
C THR A 89 5.91 -14.32 -3.05
N TYR A 90 7.04 -13.66 -3.35
CA TYR A 90 8.07 -14.26 -4.21
C TYR A 90 8.81 -15.41 -3.49
N PRO A 91 8.86 -16.63 -4.08
CA PRO A 91 9.47 -17.79 -3.44
C PRO A 91 10.95 -17.60 -3.05
N PHE A 92 11.72 -16.86 -3.84
CA PHE A 92 13.14 -16.63 -3.59
C PHE A 92 13.41 -15.71 -2.39
N LEU A 93 12.42 -14.93 -1.97
CA LEU A 93 12.51 -14.07 -0.79
C LEU A 93 12.13 -14.82 0.48
N LYS A 94 11.18 -15.76 0.38
CA LYS A 94 10.63 -16.49 1.52
C LYS A 94 11.70 -17.10 2.42
N GLU A 95 12.69 -17.78 1.84
CA GLU A 95 13.75 -18.41 2.65
C GLU A 95 14.59 -17.38 3.41
N ARG A 96 14.83 -16.20 2.83
CA ARG A 96 15.62 -15.13 3.46
C ARG A 96 14.82 -14.35 4.49
N LEU A 97 13.53 -14.11 4.21
CA LEU A 97 12.59 -13.51 5.16
C LEU A 97 12.47 -14.39 6.42
N ASN A 98 12.27 -15.70 6.25
CA ASN A 98 12.15 -16.64 7.37
C ASN A 98 13.44 -16.79 8.21
N ARG A 99 14.60 -16.44 7.64
CA ARG A 99 15.90 -16.46 8.32
C ARG A 99 16.28 -15.10 8.91
N ASN A 100 15.42 -14.09 8.79
CA ASN A 100 15.72 -12.70 9.15
C ASN A 100 16.99 -12.16 8.45
N GLU A 101 17.26 -12.61 7.22
CA GLU A 101 18.38 -12.14 6.39
C GLU A 101 17.97 -10.97 5.48
N LEU A 102 16.68 -10.67 5.42
CA LEU A 102 16.10 -9.63 4.60
C LEU A 102 14.90 -9.00 5.31
N GLU A 103 14.82 -7.68 5.25
CA GLU A 103 13.65 -6.92 5.65
C GLU A 103 13.14 -6.07 4.49
N VAL A 104 11.83 -5.84 4.45
CA VAL A 104 11.18 -5.09 3.39
C VAL A 104 10.34 -3.99 4.00
N HIS A 105 10.64 -2.75 3.63
CA HIS A 105 9.92 -1.57 4.10
C HIS A 105 9.15 -0.93 2.95
N ALA A 106 7.91 -0.53 3.22
CA ALA A 106 7.11 0.27 2.30
C ALA A 106 7.32 1.76 2.59
N LEU A 107 7.84 2.49 1.61
CA LEU A 107 7.96 3.94 1.64
C LEU A 107 6.92 4.57 0.70
N TRP A 108 6.27 5.61 1.19
CA TRP A 108 5.34 6.43 0.40
C TRP A 108 5.75 7.90 0.50
N THR A 109 5.68 8.62 -0.61
CA THR A 109 6.15 10.01 -0.68
C THR A 109 5.00 10.92 -1.08
N ASP A 110 4.73 11.94 -0.27
CA ASP A 110 3.97 13.11 -0.69
C ASP A 110 4.90 14.00 -1.52
N ILE A 111 4.81 13.86 -2.84
CA ILE A 111 5.66 14.60 -3.78
C ILE A 111 5.42 16.11 -3.79
N TYR A 112 4.26 16.57 -3.31
CA TYR A 112 3.92 17.99 -3.29
C TYR A 112 4.53 18.68 -2.08
N LYS A 113 4.59 17.99 -0.94
CA LYS A 113 5.21 18.50 0.28
C LYS A 113 6.68 18.08 0.43
N GLY A 114 7.15 17.11 -0.35
CA GLY A 114 8.48 16.52 -0.21
C GLY A 114 8.62 15.68 1.05
N GLU A 115 7.52 15.16 1.58
CA GLU A 115 7.49 14.38 2.83
C GLU A 115 7.51 12.89 2.52
N VAL A 116 8.33 12.12 3.26
CA VAL A 116 8.42 10.67 3.14
C VAL A 116 7.78 10.02 4.35
N TYR A 117 7.03 8.96 4.11
CA TYR A 117 6.34 8.17 5.10
C TYR A 117 6.80 6.73 4.99
N MET A 118 7.01 6.07 6.13
CA MET A 118 7.26 4.64 6.20
C MET A 118 6.02 3.94 6.76
N PHE A 119 5.63 2.83 6.15
CA PHE A 119 4.62 1.97 6.76
C PHE A 119 5.22 1.30 7.99
N SER A 120 4.62 1.53 9.16
CA SER A 120 4.98 0.83 10.38
C SER A 120 4.02 -0.33 10.61
N PHE A 121 4.57 -1.55 10.69
CA PHE A 121 3.78 -2.74 11.01
C PHE A 121 3.21 -2.70 12.45
N GLN A 122 3.91 -2.02 13.37
CA GLN A 122 3.47 -1.84 14.75
C GLN A 122 2.27 -0.88 14.84
N GLU A 123 2.38 0.30 14.21
CA GLU A 123 1.31 1.31 14.21
C GLU A 123 0.22 1.03 13.17
N LYS A 124 0.45 0.06 12.27
CA LYS A 124 -0.45 -0.33 11.17
C LYS A 124 -0.82 0.84 10.27
N THR A 125 0.07 1.81 10.10
CA THR A 125 -0.18 3.01 9.30
C THR A 125 1.11 3.62 8.74
N PHE A 126 0.96 4.57 7.82
CA PHE A 126 2.08 5.36 7.30
C PHE A 126 2.47 6.44 8.31
N VAL A 127 3.69 6.35 8.83
CA VAL A 127 4.27 7.31 9.77
C VAL A 127 5.24 8.19 9.01
N LYS A 128 5.07 9.52 9.11
CA LYS A 128 5.98 10.50 8.52
C LYS A 128 7.38 10.30 9.10
N ILE A 129 8.40 10.30 8.25
CA ILE A 129 9.81 10.29 8.67
C ILE A 129 10.24 11.72 8.93
N ASP A 130 10.49 12.05 10.19
CA ASP A 130 11.03 13.33 10.65
C ASP A 130 11.96 13.13 11.86
N GLU A 131 12.51 14.24 12.39
CA GLU A 131 13.44 14.24 13.53
C GLU A 131 12.89 13.56 14.79
N SER A 132 11.56 13.50 14.94
CA SER A 132 10.91 12.88 16.09
C SER A 132 10.66 11.38 15.89
N THR A 133 10.44 10.93 14.65
CA THR A 133 10.04 9.55 14.35
C THR A 133 11.17 8.67 13.82
N TYR A 134 12.21 9.24 13.21
CA TYR A 134 13.23 8.45 12.49
C TYR A 134 13.92 7.41 13.38
N LYS A 135 14.17 7.71 14.65
CA LYS A 135 14.83 6.76 15.58
C LYS A 135 13.95 5.54 15.82
N THR A 136 12.66 5.76 16.07
CA THR A 136 11.70 4.68 16.31
C THR A 136 11.52 3.84 15.05
N LEU A 137 11.45 4.49 13.87
CA LEU A 137 11.32 3.79 12.59
C LEU A 137 12.60 3.02 12.23
N ALA A 138 13.79 3.57 12.52
CA ALA A 138 15.06 2.90 12.28
C ALA A 138 15.24 1.64 13.15
N LEU A 139 14.67 1.61 14.36
CA LEU A 139 14.63 0.40 15.19
C LEU A 139 13.74 -0.70 14.61
N GLN A 140 12.87 -0.40 13.65
CA GLN A 140 12.08 -1.39 12.92
C GLN A 140 12.83 -1.96 11.71
N CYS A 141 14.06 -1.50 11.45
CA CYS A 141 14.92 -1.93 10.34
C CYS A 141 16.12 -2.79 10.80
N VAL A 142 16.11 -3.26 12.05
CA VAL A 142 17.23 -3.95 12.74
C VAL A 142 16.71 -5.17 13.48
#